data_AF-A0A502GG68-F1
#
_entry.id   AF-A0A502GG68-F1
#
_cell.length_a   1.000
_cell.length_b   1.000
_cell.length_c   1.000
_cell.angle_alpha   90.00
_cell.angle_beta   90.00
_cell.angle_gamma   90.00
#
_symmetry.space_group_name_H-M   'P 1'
#
loop_
_entity.id
_entity.type
_entity.pdbx_description
1 polymer ?
#
loop_
_entity_poly.entity_id
_entity_poly.type
_entity_poly.pdbx_seq_one_letter_code
_entity_poly.pdbx_strand_id
1 'polypeptide(L)'
;MPAIQNRVEDIMASATRRGLPRRIQHPVADTGAFLRGMDNFCRVMAIRPGDHVVMLTDPLLDPRVVQAVQGLARGRGATFIAYMGDSTRYVTVPEEAKPLLERATFVVSTWFASVLDPYCIGLRRQKGQRWVKITFFRDLDLLHTPQAQFPIELLGEIIRATGRMFPEAGDFTLRVTDPRGTDFRVPFTEAMLTKMRAHNRWRGHNFADEDGCYVHYLPTHGPNLFEPNMVGLRPDEKIGVTGTIWPQWAVGFDEPFREPLGVEFRDDVVHAVHGEGWEAEVMRDYLIGGTLEEVGCGHNPKAPRFDIYPAGPNSPGALHFGINALKPSEYLRRVMPNWEEPHIHMDLVSFDATVMAGNRTMVEDGYLLSLRDPAVRALAETYGDPVELLEAYPV
;
A
#
# COMPACT_ATOMS: atom_id res chain seq x y z
N MET A 1 -13.66 17.27 -17.22
CA MET A 1 -12.31 17.53 -16.67
C MET A 1 -11.31 17.35 -17.79
N PRO A 2 -10.16 18.05 -17.80
CA PRO A 2 -9.02 17.54 -18.54
C PRO A 2 -8.76 16.12 -18.04
N ALA A 3 -8.65 15.14 -18.93
CA ALA A 3 -8.30 13.78 -18.53
C ALA A 3 -6.98 13.82 -17.76
N ILE A 4 -6.86 13.05 -16.67
CA ILE A 4 -5.56 12.86 -16.00
C ILE A 4 -4.62 12.30 -17.08
N GLN A 5 -3.51 13.00 -17.32
CA GLN A 5 -2.55 12.63 -18.35
C GLN A 5 -1.79 11.38 -17.90
N ASN A 6 -2.24 10.22 -18.36
CA ASN A 6 -1.72 8.91 -17.95
C ASN A 6 -1.10 8.14 -19.11
N ARG A 7 -0.79 8.78 -20.25
CA ARG A 7 -0.16 8.05 -21.38
C ARG A 7 1.28 7.72 -21.06
N VAL A 8 1.87 6.78 -21.79
CA VAL A 8 3.28 6.41 -21.60
C VAL A 8 4.19 7.63 -21.74
N GLU A 9 3.91 8.54 -22.68
CA GLU A 9 4.70 9.77 -22.85
C GLU A 9 4.60 10.69 -21.64
N ASP A 10 3.43 10.76 -21.01
CA ASP A 10 3.18 11.58 -19.82
C ASP A 10 3.93 11.00 -18.61
N ILE A 11 3.90 9.67 -18.44
CA ILE A 11 4.68 8.96 -17.41
C ILE A 11 6.18 9.18 -17.62
N MET A 12 6.66 9.10 -18.86
CA MET A 12 8.08 9.26 -19.19
C MET A 12 8.58 10.69 -18.98
N ALA A 13 7.72 11.70 -19.18
CA ALA A 13 8.02 13.10 -18.95
C ALA A 13 8.02 13.48 -17.46
N SER A 14 7.40 12.67 -16.60
CA SER A 14 7.32 12.93 -15.17
C SER A 14 8.67 12.87 -14.46
N ALA A 15 8.91 13.88 -13.62
CA ALA A 15 10.07 13.90 -12.72
C ALA A 15 9.91 12.95 -11.51
N THR A 16 8.70 12.46 -11.26
CA THR A 16 8.40 11.58 -10.13
C THR A 16 8.39 10.09 -10.50
N ARG A 17 8.56 9.77 -11.80
CA ARG A 17 8.54 8.39 -12.29
C ARG A 17 9.58 7.52 -11.61
N ARG A 18 9.14 6.42 -11.00
CA ARG A 18 10.05 5.46 -10.38
C ARG A 18 9.42 4.07 -10.29
N GLY A 19 9.99 3.12 -11.03
CA GLY A 19 9.67 1.68 -10.94
C GLY A 19 10.79 0.83 -10.34
N LEU A 20 12.00 1.39 -10.16
CA LEU A 20 13.15 0.73 -9.55
C LEU A 20 13.66 1.49 -8.31
N PRO A 21 14.35 0.81 -7.38
CA PRO A 21 14.98 1.45 -6.23
C PRO A 21 16.00 2.49 -6.71
N ARG A 22 15.68 3.75 -6.47
CA ARG A 22 16.57 4.89 -6.73
C ARG A 22 16.52 5.82 -5.54
N ARG A 23 17.68 6.34 -5.16
CA ARG A 23 17.76 7.35 -4.12
C ARG A 23 17.13 8.64 -4.65
N ILE A 24 16.04 9.07 -4.04
CA ILE A 24 15.41 10.35 -4.33
C ILE A 24 15.95 11.37 -3.33
N GLN A 25 16.36 12.54 -3.81
CA GLN A 25 16.57 13.69 -2.94
C GLN A 25 15.25 14.44 -2.84
N HIS A 26 14.70 14.50 -1.63
CA HIS A 26 13.50 15.26 -1.38
C HIS A 26 13.85 16.73 -1.16
N PRO A 27 13.14 17.68 -1.81
CA PRO A 27 13.29 19.09 -1.51
C PRO A 27 13.07 19.34 -0.02
N VAL A 28 13.88 20.22 0.57
CA VAL A 28 13.70 20.62 1.97
C VAL A 28 12.40 21.42 2.08
N ALA A 29 11.44 20.88 2.82
CA ALA A 29 10.20 21.57 3.13
C ALA A 29 10.46 22.80 4.01
N ASP A 30 9.58 23.82 3.91
CA ASP A 30 9.59 24.92 4.86
C ASP A 30 9.27 24.44 6.29
N THR A 31 9.52 25.30 7.28
CA THR A 31 9.35 24.95 8.70
C THR A 31 7.92 24.51 9.03
N GLY A 32 6.90 25.16 8.48
CA GLY A 32 5.51 24.84 8.76
C GLY A 32 5.12 23.48 8.17
N ALA A 33 5.52 23.23 6.93
CA ALA A 33 5.34 21.97 6.24
C ALA A 33 6.04 20.81 6.95
N PHE A 34 7.32 20.99 7.33
CA PHE A 34 8.06 20.00 8.09
C PHE A 34 7.40 19.68 9.44
N LEU A 35 6.92 20.70 10.17
CA LEU A 35 6.20 20.48 11.43
C LEU A 35 4.91 19.69 11.26
N ARG A 36 4.17 19.83 10.14
CA ARG A 36 3.01 18.97 9.83
C ARG A 36 3.41 17.51 9.62
N GLY A 37 4.50 17.27 8.88
CA GLY A 37 5.03 15.92 8.68
C GLY A 37 5.45 15.27 10.01
N MET A 38 6.14 16.02 10.86
CA MET A 38 6.54 15.60 12.21
C MET A 38 5.33 15.35 13.13
N ASP A 39 4.30 16.19 13.05
CA ASP A 39 3.07 15.99 13.82
C ASP A 39 2.37 14.69 13.40
N ASN A 40 2.17 14.47 12.11
CA ASN A 40 1.65 13.21 11.57
C ASN A 40 2.47 12.00 12.02
N PHE A 41 3.80 12.07 11.94
CA PHE A 41 4.71 11.03 12.45
C PHE A 41 4.42 10.70 13.92
N CYS A 42 4.39 11.73 14.78
CA CYS A 42 4.16 11.57 16.21
C CYS A 42 2.77 10.98 16.51
N ARG A 43 1.74 11.46 15.80
CA ARG A 43 0.36 11.07 16.01
C ARG A 43 0.10 9.63 15.57
N VAL A 44 0.64 9.21 14.43
CA VAL A 44 0.51 7.83 13.96
C VAL A 44 1.16 6.86 14.95
N MET A 45 2.36 7.21 15.44
CA MET A 45 3.06 6.39 16.41
C MET A 45 2.31 6.33 17.76
N ALA A 46 1.67 7.40 18.20
CA ALA A 46 0.83 7.39 19.42
C ALA A 46 1.50 6.71 20.65
N ILE A 47 2.82 6.86 20.80
CA ILE A 47 3.57 6.28 21.92
C ILE A 47 3.14 6.97 23.22
N ARG A 48 2.77 6.15 24.21
CA ARG A 48 2.24 6.55 25.51
C ARG A 48 3.35 6.48 26.59
N PRO A 49 3.25 7.26 27.68
CA PRO A 49 4.10 7.09 28.85
C PRO A 49 4.04 5.66 29.37
N GLY A 50 5.21 5.11 29.73
CA GLY A 50 5.34 3.73 30.22
C GLY A 50 5.34 2.65 29.14
N ASP A 51 5.20 2.98 27.85
CA ASP A 51 5.32 1.97 26.80
C ASP A 51 6.70 1.27 26.82
N HIS A 52 6.68 -0.02 26.50
CA HIS A 52 7.87 -0.77 26.13
C HIS A 52 7.94 -0.83 24.60
N VAL A 53 8.69 0.10 24.01
CA VAL A 53 8.82 0.22 22.56
C VAL A 53 9.90 -0.73 22.06
N VAL A 54 9.52 -1.65 21.18
CA VAL A 54 10.44 -2.50 20.41
C VAL A 54 10.42 -2.07 18.95
N MET A 55 11.59 -1.86 18.36
CA MET A 55 11.73 -1.59 16.94
C MET A 55 12.39 -2.78 16.23
N LEU A 56 11.70 -3.39 15.28
CA LEU A 56 12.25 -4.43 14.40
C LEU A 56 12.74 -3.78 13.10
N THR A 57 14.06 -3.82 12.89
CA THR A 57 14.78 -3.08 11.85
C THR A 57 15.54 -4.01 10.92
N ASP A 58 16.06 -3.47 9.83
CA ASP A 58 16.86 -4.19 8.84
C ASP A 58 17.94 -3.24 8.26
N PRO A 59 18.94 -3.75 7.52
CA PRO A 59 20.10 -2.96 7.11
C PRO A 59 19.82 -1.84 6.11
N LEU A 60 18.66 -1.82 5.46
CA LEU A 60 18.32 -0.78 4.49
C LEU A 60 17.70 0.46 5.14
N LEU A 61 17.43 0.44 6.45
CA LEU A 61 16.70 1.51 7.12
C LEU A 61 17.65 2.65 7.44
N ASP A 62 17.27 3.89 7.12
CA ASP A 62 17.98 5.07 7.57
C ASP A 62 18.09 5.07 9.11
N PRO A 63 19.30 5.07 9.68
CA PRO A 63 19.49 5.09 11.13
C PRO A 63 18.82 6.29 11.82
N ARG A 64 18.59 7.40 11.11
CA ARG A 64 17.86 8.56 11.64
C ARG A 64 16.41 8.22 11.97
N VAL A 65 15.78 7.27 11.27
CA VAL A 65 14.42 6.79 11.59
C VAL A 65 14.42 6.08 12.95
N VAL A 66 15.43 5.24 13.22
CA VAL A 66 15.59 4.58 14.53
C VAL A 66 15.77 5.61 15.63
N GLN A 67 16.59 6.63 15.40
CA GLN A 67 16.81 7.73 16.33
C GLN A 67 15.53 8.56 16.57
N ALA A 68 14.73 8.80 15.53
CA ALA A 68 13.47 9.52 15.64
C ALA A 68 12.45 8.77 16.52
N VAL A 69 12.28 7.46 16.28
CA VAL A 69 11.40 6.61 17.13
C VAL A 69 11.93 6.53 18.56
N GLN A 70 13.24 6.34 18.75
CA GLN A 70 13.86 6.34 20.08
C GLN A 70 13.67 7.66 20.81
N GLY A 71 13.86 8.78 20.12
CA GLY A 71 13.68 10.14 20.66
C GLY A 71 12.23 10.39 21.07
N LEU A 72 11.27 10.01 20.21
CA LEU A 72 9.84 10.10 20.51
C LEU A 72 9.48 9.24 21.74
N ALA A 73 9.94 7.99 21.80
CA ALA A 73 9.69 7.09 22.91
C ALA A 73 10.21 7.69 24.24
N ARG A 74 11.49 8.08 24.28
CA ARG A 74 12.10 8.66 25.49
C ARG A 74 11.45 9.98 25.89
N GLY A 75 11.14 10.85 24.92
CA GLY A 75 10.45 12.12 25.15
C GLY A 75 9.05 11.96 25.73
N ARG A 76 8.40 10.80 25.50
CA ARG A 76 7.09 10.45 26.07
C ARG A 76 7.18 9.69 27.41
N GLY A 77 8.39 9.42 27.92
CA GLY A 77 8.57 8.60 29.12
C GLY A 77 8.39 7.10 28.88
N ALA A 78 8.62 6.62 27.66
CA ALA A 78 8.63 5.21 27.29
C ALA A 78 10.07 4.66 27.25
N THR A 79 10.19 3.34 27.32
CA THR A 79 11.46 2.63 27.08
C THR A 79 11.61 2.27 25.61
N PHE A 80 12.85 2.06 25.15
CA PHE A 80 13.13 1.73 23.75
C PHE A 80 14.23 0.68 23.64
N ILE A 81 13.99 -0.31 22.78
CA ILE A 81 15.00 -1.25 22.29
C ILE A 81 14.79 -1.52 20.81
N ALA A 82 15.86 -1.71 20.06
CA ALA A 82 15.80 -2.09 18.66
C ALA A 82 16.50 -3.44 18.44
N TYR A 83 15.99 -4.22 17.49
CA TYR A 83 16.61 -5.43 16.97
C TYR A 83 16.75 -5.30 15.46
N MET A 84 17.95 -5.57 14.93
CA MET A 84 18.22 -5.53 13.50
C MET A 84 18.34 -6.96 13.00
N GLY A 85 17.43 -7.35 12.11
CA GLY A 85 17.51 -8.60 11.36
C GLY A 85 18.29 -8.39 10.06
N ASP A 86 18.39 -9.45 9.26
CA ASP A 86 19.16 -9.43 8.01
C ASP A 86 18.42 -8.75 6.85
N SER A 87 17.08 -8.72 6.89
CA SER A 87 16.23 -8.29 5.78
C SER A 87 14.80 -8.02 6.26
N THR A 88 14.01 -7.27 5.50
CA THR A 88 12.56 -7.08 5.73
C THR A 88 11.74 -8.36 5.52
N ARG A 89 12.24 -9.28 4.68
CA ARG A 89 11.53 -10.44 4.12
C ARG A 89 11.31 -11.61 5.09
N TYR A 90 11.46 -11.41 6.40
CA TYR A 90 11.04 -12.42 7.37
C TYR A 90 9.52 -12.63 7.23
N VAL A 91 9.09 -13.88 7.05
CA VAL A 91 7.67 -14.27 7.11
C VAL A 91 7.32 -14.87 8.48
N THR A 92 8.35 -15.26 9.25
CA THR A 92 8.26 -15.69 10.64
C THR A 92 9.28 -14.91 11.47
N VAL A 93 8.93 -14.59 12.71
CA VAL A 93 9.80 -13.91 13.65
C VAL A 93 10.87 -14.89 14.15
N PRO A 94 12.16 -14.53 14.11
CA PRO A 94 13.24 -15.33 14.69
C PRO A 94 13.04 -15.57 16.19
N GLU A 95 13.41 -16.75 16.69
CA GLU A 95 13.20 -17.14 18.09
C GLU A 95 13.86 -16.16 19.08
N GLU A 96 15.02 -15.64 18.74
CA GLU A 96 15.78 -14.67 19.54
C GLU A 96 15.08 -13.31 19.67
N ALA A 97 14.21 -12.94 18.72
CA ALA A 97 13.44 -11.71 18.77
C ALA A 97 12.14 -11.85 19.59
N LYS A 98 11.63 -13.08 19.79
CA LYS A 98 10.37 -13.32 20.50
C LYS A 98 10.36 -12.77 21.94
N PRO A 99 11.40 -12.96 22.78
CA PRO A 99 11.43 -12.41 24.13
C PRO A 99 11.41 -10.88 24.18
N LEU A 100 11.89 -10.20 23.12
CA LEU A 100 11.75 -8.74 23.00
C LEU A 100 10.29 -8.38 22.80
N LEU A 101 9.63 -9.04 21.84
CA LEU A 101 8.23 -8.80 21.51
C LEU A 101 7.28 -9.16 22.67
N GLU A 102 7.56 -10.20 23.46
CA GLU A 102 6.73 -10.54 24.63
C GLU A 102 6.67 -9.43 25.67
N ARG A 103 7.74 -8.63 25.78
CA ARG A 103 7.83 -7.53 26.75
C ARG A 103 7.30 -6.21 26.19
N ALA A 104 7.11 -6.12 24.87
CA ALA A 104 6.70 -4.88 24.23
C ALA A 104 5.22 -4.59 24.46
N THR A 105 4.87 -3.33 24.66
CA THR A 105 3.47 -2.85 24.56
C THR A 105 3.23 -2.17 23.21
N PHE A 106 4.31 -1.72 22.56
CA PHE A 106 4.29 -0.99 21.29
C PHE A 106 5.42 -1.46 20.39
N VAL A 107 5.13 -1.75 19.12
CA VAL A 107 6.10 -2.27 18.16
C VAL A 107 6.11 -1.43 16.88
N VAL A 108 7.30 -1.02 16.45
CA VAL A 108 7.54 -0.44 15.12
C VAL A 108 8.31 -1.47 14.31
N SER A 109 7.83 -1.82 13.11
CA SER A 109 8.45 -2.91 12.34
C SER A 109 8.61 -2.58 10.87
N THR A 110 9.77 -2.96 10.35
CA THR A 110 10.07 -2.99 8.91
C THR A 110 9.74 -4.35 8.27
N TRP A 111 9.46 -5.38 9.06
CA TRP A 111 9.40 -6.77 8.58
C TRP A 111 8.01 -7.23 8.15
N PHE A 112 7.93 -8.11 7.16
CA PHE A 112 6.68 -8.75 6.72
C PHE A 112 6.07 -9.69 7.77
N ALA A 113 6.89 -10.28 8.64
CA ALA A 113 6.43 -11.10 9.76
C ALA A 113 5.46 -10.31 10.66
N SER A 114 5.56 -8.98 10.69
CA SER A 114 4.61 -8.15 11.44
C SER A 114 3.16 -8.31 10.97
N VAL A 115 2.89 -8.58 9.69
CA VAL A 115 1.53 -8.83 9.18
C VAL A 115 1.22 -10.32 9.07
N LEU A 116 2.20 -11.15 8.69
CA LEU A 116 1.98 -12.55 8.33
C LEU A 116 2.10 -13.54 9.50
N ASP A 117 2.95 -13.28 10.48
CA ASP A 117 3.27 -14.29 11.50
C ASP A 117 2.11 -14.44 12.51
N PRO A 118 1.53 -15.65 12.67
CA PRO A 118 0.52 -15.93 13.69
C PRO A 118 0.93 -15.53 15.10
N TYR A 119 2.23 -15.58 15.43
CA TYR A 119 2.76 -15.15 16.71
C TYR A 119 2.53 -13.65 16.93
N CYS A 120 2.88 -12.79 15.97
CA CYS A 120 2.64 -11.34 16.03
C CYS A 120 1.14 -11.01 16.06
N ILE A 121 0.34 -11.72 15.25
CA ILE A 121 -1.12 -11.58 15.26
C ILE A 121 -1.69 -11.94 16.63
N GLY A 122 -1.18 -13.00 17.26
CA GLY A 122 -1.53 -13.43 18.61
C GLY A 122 -1.23 -12.35 19.65
N LEU A 123 -0.02 -11.78 19.64
CA LEU A 123 0.36 -10.70 20.57
C LEU A 123 -0.58 -9.49 20.46
N ARG A 124 -0.96 -9.08 19.25
CA ARG A 124 -1.96 -8.02 19.05
C ARG A 124 -3.31 -8.38 19.64
N ARG A 125 -3.87 -9.53 19.23
CA ARG A 125 -5.24 -9.91 19.57
C ARG A 125 -5.42 -10.29 21.04
N GLN A 126 -4.39 -10.88 21.65
CA GLN A 126 -4.48 -11.46 22.99
C GLN A 126 -3.90 -10.54 24.07
N LYS A 127 -2.90 -9.71 23.73
CA LYS A 127 -2.23 -8.83 24.70
C LYS A 127 -2.48 -7.34 24.44
N GLY A 128 -3.24 -7.00 23.41
CA GLY A 128 -3.50 -5.61 23.06
C GLY A 128 -2.27 -4.87 22.55
N GLN A 129 -1.20 -5.57 22.14
CA GLN A 129 0.03 -4.94 21.65
C GLN A 129 -0.26 -4.10 20.41
N ARG A 130 0.28 -2.87 20.35
CA ARG A 130 0.02 -1.90 19.29
C ARG A 130 1.18 -1.89 18.29
N TRP A 131 0.88 -1.81 17.00
CA TRP A 131 1.89 -1.99 15.95
C TRP A 131 1.82 -0.93 14.86
N VAL A 132 2.99 -0.45 14.43
CA VAL A 132 3.18 0.39 13.25
C VAL A 132 4.12 -0.30 12.26
N LYS A 133 3.64 -0.58 11.05
CA LYS A 133 4.47 -1.04 9.92
C LYS A 133 5.11 0.17 9.25
N ILE A 134 6.43 0.17 9.11
CA ILE A 134 7.22 1.20 8.43
C ILE A 134 8.05 0.63 7.27
N THR A 135 7.67 -0.53 6.74
CA THR A 135 8.44 -1.26 5.72
C THR A 135 8.92 -0.38 4.57
N PHE A 136 8.18 0.68 4.22
CA PHE A 136 8.50 1.58 3.12
C PHE A 136 8.79 3.03 3.53
N PHE A 137 8.59 3.39 4.80
CA PHE A 137 9.11 4.63 5.36
C PHE A 137 10.59 4.38 5.74
N ARG A 138 11.45 4.42 4.72
CA ARG A 138 12.86 4.01 4.83
C ARG A 138 13.83 5.12 5.19
N ASP A 139 13.44 6.37 4.94
CA ASP A 139 14.31 7.55 5.03
C ASP A 139 13.58 8.64 5.81
N LEU A 140 14.24 9.24 6.80
CA LEU A 140 13.62 10.31 7.59
C LEU A 140 13.29 11.54 6.74
N ASP A 141 13.98 11.73 5.62
CA ASP A 141 13.74 12.85 4.72
C ASP A 141 12.38 12.75 4.00
N LEU A 142 11.71 11.59 4.06
CA LEU A 142 10.32 11.45 3.62
C LEU A 142 9.37 12.40 4.37
N LEU A 143 9.70 12.86 5.57
CA LEU A 143 8.91 13.86 6.30
C LEU A 143 8.84 15.22 5.59
N HIS A 144 9.79 15.51 4.68
CA HIS A 144 9.75 16.69 3.83
C HIS A 144 8.78 16.57 2.65
N THR A 145 8.22 15.39 2.40
CA THR A 145 7.32 15.17 1.26
C THR A 145 5.90 15.66 1.54
N PRO A 146 5.19 16.18 0.52
CA PRO A 146 3.78 16.55 0.65
C PRO A 146 2.88 15.42 1.16
N GLN A 147 3.15 14.16 0.77
CA GLN A 147 2.40 12.99 1.24
C GLN A 147 2.55 12.72 2.74
N ALA A 148 3.73 12.96 3.34
CA ALA A 148 3.93 12.83 4.78
C ALA A 148 3.19 13.90 5.57
N GLN A 149 2.99 15.06 4.94
CA GLN A 149 2.40 16.26 5.52
C GLN A 149 0.89 16.35 5.30
N PHE A 150 0.33 15.45 4.49
CA PHE A 150 -1.09 15.43 4.18
C PHE A 150 -1.90 15.11 5.45
N PRO A 151 -3.01 15.83 5.74
CA PRO A 151 -3.77 15.61 6.96
C PRO A 151 -4.26 14.16 7.09
N ILE A 152 -3.84 13.50 8.16
CA ILE A 152 -4.02 12.06 8.33
C ILE A 152 -5.49 11.68 8.61
N GLU A 153 -6.26 12.57 9.23
CA GLU A 153 -7.71 12.42 9.41
C GLU A 153 -8.46 12.55 8.09
N LEU A 154 -8.02 13.47 7.23
CA LEU A 154 -8.60 13.64 5.90
C LEU A 154 -8.36 12.40 5.04
N LEU A 155 -7.15 11.82 5.10
CA LEU A 155 -6.90 10.51 4.49
C LEU A 155 -7.85 9.43 5.02
N GLY A 156 -8.07 9.41 6.34
CA GLY A 156 -9.03 8.53 6.97
C GLY A 156 -10.46 8.70 6.43
N GLU A 157 -10.90 9.93 6.18
CA GLU A 157 -12.22 10.19 5.61
C GLU A 157 -12.31 9.80 4.14
N ILE A 158 -11.25 10.00 3.33
CA ILE A 158 -11.19 9.51 1.94
C ILE A 158 -11.35 7.98 1.92
N ILE A 159 -10.70 7.28 2.86
CA ILE A 159 -10.84 5.82 3.00
C ILE A 159 -12.27 5.42 3.35
N ARG A 160 -12.89 6.07 4.35
CA ARG A 160 -14.28 5.78 4.73
C ARG A 160 -15.25 6.07 3.59
N ALA A 161 -15.05 7.17 2.86
CA ALA A 161 -15.81 7.52 1.68
C ALA A 161 -15.71 6.46 0.57
N THR A 162 -14.50 5.95 0.34
CA THR A 162 -14.29 4.82 -0.60
C THR A 162 -15.02 3.56 -0.12
N GLY A 163 -14.98 3.27 1.19
CA GLY A 163 -15.73 2.16 1.79
C GLY A 163 -17.24 2.24 1.59
N ARG A 164 -17.83 3.45 1.62
CA ARG A 164 -19.26 3.70 1.34
C ARG A 164 -19.67 3.39 -0.11
N MET A 165 -18.71 3.32 -1.04
CA MET A 165 -18.98 3.04 -2.45
C MET A 165 -19.20 1.56 -2.74
N PHE A 166 -18.79 0.66 -1.85
CA PHE A 166 -19.20 -0.75 -1.94
C PHE A 166 -20.72 -0.89 -1.74
N PRO A 167 -21.36 -1.90 -2.35
CA PRO A 167 -22.73 -2.29 -2.03
C PRO A 167 -22.92 -2.50 -0.53
N GLU A 168 -24.12 -2.25 0.00
CA GLU A 168 -24.40 -2.41 1.44
C GLU A 168 -24.57 -3.87 1.86
N ALA A 169 -25.12 -4.68 0.98
CA ALA A 169 -25.38 -6.12 1.16
C ALA A 169 -25.43 -6.81 -0.21
N GLY A 170 -25.50 -8.13 -0.19
CA GLY A 170 -25.56 -8.97 -1.38
C GLY A 170 -24.21 -9.18 -2.07
N ASP A 171 -24.20 -10.20 -2.90
CA ASP A 171 -23.05 -10.54 -3.74
C ASP A 171 -22.95 -9.55 -4.90
N PHE A 172 -21.72 -9.27 -5.33
CA PHE A 172 -21.44 -8.41 -6.47
C PHE A 172 -20.14 -8.81 -7.16
N THR A 173 -19.82 -8.15 -8.27
CA THR A 173 -18.51 -8.28 -8.92
C THR A 173 -17.79 -6.95 -8.79
N LEU A 174 -16.56 -7.01 -8.28
CA LEU A 174 -15.61 -5.91 -8.44
C LEU A 174 -15.01 -6.04 -9.85
N ARG A 175 -15.28 -5.08 -10.71
CA ARG A 175 -14.87 -5.08 -12.11
C ARG A 175 -13.92 -3.92 -12.37
N VAL A 176 -12.79 -4.22 -13.02
CA VAL A 176 -11.85 -3.22 -13.51
C VAL A 176 -11.85 -3.24 -15.03
N THR A 177 -11.95 -2.07 -15.65
CA THR A 177 -11.88 -1.89 -17.10
C THR A 177 -11.03 -0.70 -17.49
N ASP A 178 -10.39 -0.73 -18.66
CA ASP A 178 -9.70 0.43 -19.24
C ASP A 178 -9.72 0.41 -20.78
N PRO A 179 -9.31 1.50 -21.45
CA PRO A 179 -9.27 1.56 -22.91
C PRO A 179 -8.26 0.62 -23.60
N ARG A 180 -7.30 0.05 -22.86
CA ARG A 180 -6.33 -0.93 -23.39
C ARG A 180 -6.95 -2.31 -23.57
N GLY A 181 -8.15 -2.53 -23.00
CA GLY A 181 -8.85 -3.80 -23.05
C GLY A 181 -8.78 -4.59 -21.74
N THR A 182 -8.35 -3.98 -20.64
CA THR A 182 -8.51 -4.60 -19.31
C THR A 182 -9.99 -4.88 -19.08
N ASP A 183 -10.29 -6.09 -18.64
CA ASP A 183 -11.63 -6.49 -18.22
C ASP A 183 -11.48 -7.60 -17.18
N PHE A 184 -11.15 -7.16 -15.96
CA PHE A 184 -10.80 -8.02 -14.84
C PHE A 184 -11.92 -8.06 -13.81
N ARG A 185 -12.24 -9.25 -13.30
CA ARG A 185 -13.41 -9.49 -12.45
C ARG A 185 -13.04 -10.30 -11.22
N VAL A 186 -13.41 -9.77 -10.06
CA VAL A 186 -13.31 -10.43 -8.77
C VAL A 186 -14.72 -10.62 -8.21
N PRO A 187 -15.24 -11.85 -8.13
CA PRO A 187 -16.48 -12.13 -7.43
C PRO A 187 -16.35 -11.80 -5.94
N PHE A 188 -17.35 -11.12 -5.39
CA PHE A 188 -17.37 -10.67 -4.01
C PHE A 188 -18.67 -11.16 -3.36
N THR A 189 -18.53 -11.93 -2.28
CA THR A 189 -19.68 -12.35 -1.49
C THR A 189 -20.02 -11.35 -0.39
N GLU A 190 -21.27 -11.36 0.08
CA GLU A 190 -21.67 -10.55 1.25
C GLU A 190 -20.81 -10.87 2.49
N ALA A 191 -20.42 -12.13 2.67
CA ALA A 191 -19.57 -12.56 3.77
C ALA A 191 -18.15 -11.95 3.67
N MET A 192 -17.57 -11.92 2.47
CA MET A 192 -16.29 -11.27 2.20
C MET A 192 -16.37 -9.77 2.49
N LEU A 193 -17.43 -9.11 2.03
CA LEU A 193 -17.66 -7.68 2.26
C LEU A 193 -17.76 -7.36 3.76
N THR A 194 -18.47 -8.20 4.53
CA THR A 194 -18.60 -8.05 5.98
C THR A 194 -17.23 -8.12 6.66
N LYS A 195 -16.39 -9.10 6.31
CA LYS A 195 -15.03 -9.22 6.86
C LYS A 195 -14.14 -8.04 6.47
N MET A 196 -14.20 -7.62 5.21
CA MET A 196 -13.46 -6.46 4.72
C MET A 196 -13.80 -5.19 5.53
N ARG A 197 -15.08 -4.91 5.74
CA ARG A 197 -15.54 -3.72 6.51
C ARG A 197 -15.11 -3.75 7.97
N ALA A 198 -14.97 -4.93 8.56
CA ALA A 198 -14.47 -5.09 9.92
C ALA A 198 -12.94 -4.88 10.01
N HIS A 199 -12.22 -4.87 8.89
CA HIS A 199 -10.78 -4.71 8.88
C HIS A 199 -10.38 -3.27 9.25
N ASN A 200 -9.37 -3.13 10.11
CA ASN A 200 -8.95 -1.82 10.63
C ASN A 200 -8.57 -0.82 9.54
N ARG A 201 -7.97 -1.26 8.42
CA ARG A 201 -7.63 -0.37 7.29
C ARG A 201 -8.85 0.33 6.70
N TRP A 202 -10.04 -0.27 6.76
CA TRP A 202 -11.28 0.31 6.22
C TRP A 202 -12.00 1.26 7.19
N ARG A 203 -11.60 1.29 8.47
CA ARG A 203 -12.11 2.27 9.44
C ARG A 203 -11.61 3.70 9.17
N GLY A 204 -10.58 3.84 8.33
CA GLY A 204 -9.89 5.12 8.12
C GLY A 204 -9.23 5.63 9.39
N HIS A 205 -8.87 4.73 10.31
CA HIS A 205 -8.19 5.03 11.55
C HIS A 205 -6.72 4.70 11.39
N ASN A 206 -5.89 5.74 11.26
CA ASN A 206 -4.49 5.61 10.90
C ASN A 206 -3.53 5.89 12.08
N PHE A 207 -4.02 5.77 13.31
CA PHE A 207 -3.24 5.97 14.54
C PHE A 207 -3.07 4.67 15.28
N ALA A 208 -1.90 4.47 15.89
CA ALA A 208 -1.62 3.31 16.73
C ALA A 208 -2.01 3.54 18.21
N ASP A 209 -3.20 4.10 18.43
CA ASP A 209 -3.71 4.55 19.73
C ASP A 209 -4.82 3.66 20.30
N GLU A 210 -5.13 2.53 19.66
CA GLU A 210 -6.07 1.52 20.16
C GLU A 210 -5.34 0.22 20.47
N ASP A 211 -5.71 -0.46 21.55
CA ASP A 211 -5.08 -1.73 21.91
C ASP A 211 -5.32 -2.79 20.82
N GLY A 212 -4.26 -3.51 20.44
CA GLY A 212 -4.29 -4.53 19.38
C GLY A 212 -4.27 -3.98 17.94
N CYS A 213 -4.14 -2.66 17.76
CA CYS A 213 -4.10 -2.04 16.44
C CYS A 213 -2.86 -2.46 15.62
N TYR A 214 -3.02 -2.36 14.29
CA TYR A 214 -1.95 -2.50 13.31
C TYR A 214 -2.18 -1.45 12.22
N VAL A 215 -1.26 -0.50 12.10
CA VAL A 215 -1.36 0.60 11.13
C VAL A 215 -0.09 0.68 10.28
N HIS A 216 -0.21 1.20 9.06
CA HIS A 216 0.94 1.45 8.19
C HIS A 216 1.34 2.92 8.30
N TYR A 217 2.63 3.20 8.42
CA TYR A 217 3.17 4.55 8.42
C TYR A 217 4.00 4.87 7.18
N LEU A 218 3.89 6.15 6.84
CA LEU A 218 3.57 6.73 5.54
C LEU A 218 2.69 5.79 4.69
N PRO A 219 1.40 6.08 4.51
CA PRO A 219 0.49 5.19 3.79
C PRO A 219 1.00 5.01 2.36
N THR A 220 1.51 3.83 2.08
CA THR A 220 2.14 3.43 0.80
C THR A 220 1.21 2.64 -0.11
N HIS A 221 -0.02 2.43 0.31
CA HIS A 221 -1.22 2.26 -0.48
C HIS A 221 -2.38 2.29 0.53
N GLY A 222 -3.58 2.75 0.14
CA GLY A 222 -4.73 2.71 1.04
C GLY A 222 -5.17 1.27 1.34
N PRO A 223 -6.35 1.01 1.91
CA PRO A 223 -6.86 -0.35 1.93
C PRO A 223 -6.95 -0.91 0.50
N ASN A 224 -6.57 -2.17 0.35
CA ASN A 224 -6.76 -2.90 -0.91
C ASN A 224 -8.25 -3.06 -1.18
N LEU A 225 -8.69 -2.84 -2.43
CA LEU A 225 -10.07 -3.07 -2.84
C LEU A 225 -10.44 -4.56 -2.77
N PHE A 226 -9.43 -5.42 -2.90
CA PHE A 226 -9.50 -6.85 -2.65
C PHE A 226 -8.14 -7.34 -2.14
N GLU A 227 -8.15 -8.22 -1.14
CA GLU A 227 -6.98 -8.96 -0.65
C GLU A 227 -7.52 -10.24 0.03
N PRO A 228 -7.13 -11.46 -0.36
CA PRO A 228 -7.73 -12.70 0.13
C PRO A 228 -7.79 -12.79 1.66
N ASN A 229 -6.69 -12.44 2.35
CA ASN A 229 -6.63 -12.47 3.80
C ASN A 229 -7.60 -11.46 4.45
N MET A 230 -7.68 -10.24 3.90
CA MET A 230 -8.57 -9.19 4.39
C MET A 230 -10.05 -9.55 4.24
N VAL A 231 -10.42 -10.22 3.14
CA VAL A 231 -11.79 -10.73 2.94
C VAL A 231 -12.00 -12.10 3.59
N GLY A 232 -11.00 -12.60 4.31
CA GLY A 232 -11.01 -13.83 5.10
C GLY A 232 -11.18 -15.11 4.31
N LEU A 233 -10.60 -15.15 3.11
CA LEU A 233 -10.39 -16.38 2.34
C LEU A 233 -9.17 -17.11 2.89
N ARG A 234 -9.22 -18.44 2.85
CA ARG A 234 -8.07 -19.32 3.06
C ARG A 234 -7.30 -19.49 1.75
N PRO A 235 -6.00 -19.87 1.81
CA PRO A 235 -5.17 -20.03 0.61
C PRO A 235 -5.72 -21.00 -0.44
N ASP A 236 -6.51 -21.99 -0.04
CA ASP A 236 -7.10 -23.00 -0.90
C ASP A 236 -8.50 -22.62 -1.45
N GLU A 237 -9.11 -21.56 -0.93
CA GLU A 237 -10.43 -21.11 -1.37
C GLU A 237 -10.34 -20.39 -2.73
N LYS A 238 -11.17 -20.85 -3.66
CA LYS A 238 -11.27 -20.33 -5.03
C LYS A 238 -12.58 -19.57 -5.19
N ILE A 239 -12.50 -18.33 -5.66
CA ILE A 239 -13.65 -17.44 -5.81
C ILE A 239 -13.97 -17.14 -7.29
N GLY A 240 -13.20 -17.67 -8.24
CA GLY A 240 -13.43 -17.50 -9.65
C GLY A 240 -12.99 -16.13 -10.18
N VAL A 241 -11.85 -15.60 -9.73
CA VAL A 241 -11.22 -14.43 -10.37
C VAL A 241 -10.91 -14.74 -11.83
N THR A 242 -11.34 -13.87 -12.73
CA THR A 242 -11.24 -14.05 -14.19
C THR A 242 -10.97 -12.75 -14.92
N GLY A 243 -10.49 -12.86 -16.17
CA GLY A 243 -10.34 -11.74 -17.09
C GLY A 243 -8.88 -11.37 -17.33
N THR A 244 -8.64 -10.32 -18.11
CA THR A 244 -7.27 -9.91 -18.49
C THR A 244 -6.97 -8.52 -17.97
N ILE A 245 -5.76 -8.34 -17.45
CA ILE A 245 -5.20 -7.06 -17.04
C ILE A 245 -4.18 -6.65 -18.10
N TRP A 246 -4.32 -5.45 -18.66
CA TRP A 246 -3.35 -4.83 -19.57
C TRP A 246 -2.66 -3.66 -18.86
N PRO A 247 -1.67 -3.93 -17.98
CA PRO A 247 -1.00 -2.90 -17.20
C PRO A 247 -0.17 -1.97 -18.08
N GLN A 248 0.07 -0.77 -17.57
CA GLN A 248 0.99 0.19 -18.18
C GLN A 248 2.44 -0.04 -17.75
N TRP A 249 2.62 -0.53 -16.54
CA TRP A 249 3.93 -0.65 -15.91
C TRP A 249 3.92 -1.74 -14.84
N ALA A 250 5.07 -2.02 -14.24
CA ALA A 250 5.21 -2.95 -13.14
C ALA A 250 6.41 -2.58 -12.27
N VAL A 251 6.30 -2.82 -10.97
CA VAL A 251 7.41 -2.61 -10.04
C VAL A 251 8.56 -3.55 -10.42
N GLY A 252 9.78 -3.02 -10.43
CA GLY A 252 10.97 -3.73 -10.90
C GLY A 252 11.32 -3.49 -12.36
N PHE A 253 10.53 -2.69 -13.09
CA PHE A 253 10.85 -2.24 -14.44
C PHE A 253 11.14 -0.74 -14.42
N ASP A 254 12.19 -0.31 -15.11
CA ASP A 254 12.62 1.10 -15.06
C ASP A 254 11.67 2.06 -15.78
N GLU A 255 10.99 1.56 -16.79
CA GLU A 255 10.10 2.31 -17.68
C GLU A 255 8.78 1.56 -17.87
N PRO A 256 7.67 2.26 -18.18
CA PRO A 256 6.43 1.63 -18.63
C PRO A 256 6.67 0.68 -19.80
N PHE A 257 5.78 -0.30 -19.95
CA PHE A 257 5.88 -1.28 -21.03
C PHE A 257 5.75 -0.58 -22.39
N ARG A 258 6.71 -0.86 -23.27
CA ARG A 258 6.74 -0.30 -24.63
C ARG A 258 5.72 -0.97 -25.54
N GLU A 259 5.56 -2.28 -25.37
CA GLU A 259 4.60 -3.09 -26.10
C GLU A 259 3.47 -3.54 -25.16
N PRO A 260 2.23 -3.67 -25.65
CA PRO A 260 1.13 -4.18 -24.85
C PRO A 260 1.41 -5.58 -24.30
N LEU A 261 1.31 -5.72 -22.98
CA LEU A 261 1.45 -6.97 -22.25
C LEU A 261 0.16 -7.22 -21.48
N GLY A 262 -0.40 -8.42 -21.58
CA GLY A 262 -1.66 -8.79 -20.92
C GLY A 262 -1.47 -9.97 -19.98
N VAL A 263 -2.05 -9.92 -18.78
CA VAL A 263 -2.03 -11.04 -17.82
C VAL A 263 -3.45 -11.54 -17.63
N GLU A 264 -3.72 -12.76 -18.09
CA GLU A 264 -5.03 -13.38 -18.06
C GLU A 264 -5.18 -14.28 -16.83
N PHE A 265 -6.26 -14.08 -16.10
CA PHE A 265 -6.72 -14.94 -15.02
C PHE A 265 -7.86 -15.84 -15.46
N ARG A 266 -7.80 -17.10 -15.02
CA ARG A 266 -8.88 -18.07 -15.13
C ARG A 266 -8.95 -18.86 -13.83
N ASP A 267 -10.11 -18.86 -13.20
CA ASP A 267 -10.35 -19.61 -11.95
C ASP A 267 -9.28 -19.35 -10.87
N ASP A 268 -9.03 -18.06 -10.60
CA ASP A 268 -8.11 -17.54 -9.58
C ASP A 268 -6.61 -17.72 -9.85
N VAL A 269 -6.22 -18.23 -11.01
CA VAL A 269 -4.81 -18.38 -11.37
C VAL A 269 -4.49 -17.62 -12.65
N VAL A 270 -3.25 -17.12 -12.74
CA VAL A 270 -2.73 -16.61 -14.00
C VAL A 270 -2.62 -17.77 -14.99
N HIS A 271 -3.47 -17.72 -16.01
CA HIS A 271 -3.58 -18.74 -17.04
C HIS A 271 -2.60 -18.48 -18.18
N ALA A 272 -2.47 -17.22 -18.60
CA ALA A 272 -1.66 -16.84 -19.73
C ALA A 272 -1.07 -15.44 -19.55
N VAL A 273 0.07 -15.22 -20.21
CA VAL A 273 0.67 -13.90 -20.41
C VAL A 273 0.76 -13.64 -21.91
N HIS A 274 0.04 -12.61 -22.35
CA HIS A 274 -0.10 -12.12 -23.72
C HIS A 274 0.92 -11.01 -24.01
N GLY A 275 1.27 -10.84 -25.28
CA GLY A 275 2.25 -9.85 -25.73
C GLY A 275 3.55 -10.49 -26.23
N GLU A 276 4.30 -9.67 -26.95
CA GLU A 276 5.61 -9.99 -27.51
C GLU A 276 6.70 -9.21 -26.75
N GLY A 277 7.96 -9.49 -27.09
CA GLY A 277 9.10 -8.80 -26.49
C GLY A 277 9.54 -9.36 -25.14
N TRP A 278 10.63 -8.78 -24.65
CA TRP A 278 11.37 -9.27 -23.49
C TRP A 278 10.56 -9.16 -22.19
N GLU A 279 9.82 -8.08 -21.99
CA GLU A 279 8.98 -7.89 -20.82
C GLU A 279 7.88 -8.97 -20.72
N ALA A 280 7.28 -9.35 -21.85
CA ALA A 280 6.30 -10.43 -21.91
C ALA A 280 6.91 -11.80 -21.62
N GLU A 281 8.13 -12.05 -22.11
CA GLU A 281 8.89 -13.27 -21.77
C GLU A 281 9.17 -13.36 -20.27
N VAL A 282 9.67 -12.28 -19.66
CA VAL A 282 9.92 -12.22 -18.21
C VAL A 282 8.66 -12.48 -17.41
N MET A 283 7.54 -11.84 -17.76
CA MET A 283 6.27 -12.03 -17.08
C MET A 283 5.71 -13.45 -17.27
N ARG A 284 5.89 -14.06 -18.44
CA ARG A 284 5.43 -15.42 -18.72
C ARG A 284 6.17 -16.46 -17.88
N ASP A 285 7.49 -16.34 -17.77
CA ASP A 285 8.32 -17.23 -16.96
C ASP A 285 8.03 -17.10 -15.46
N TYR A 286 7.53 -15.93 -15.05
CA TYR A 286 7.33 -15.57 -13.67
C TYR A 286 5.90 -15.82 -13.16
N LEU A 287 4.89 -15.35 -13.87
CA LEU A 287 3.54 -15.18 -13.33
C LEU A 287 2.61 -16.36 -13.58
N ILE A 288 2.84 -17.20 -14.60
CA ILE A 288 1.92 -18.32 -14.92
C ILE A 288 1.77 -19.24 -13.71
N GLY A 289 0.50 -19.54 -13.37
CA GLY A 289 0.11 -20.31 -12.20
C GLY A 289 0.09 -19.53 -10.88
N GLY A 290 0.55 -18.27 -10.88
CA GLY A 290 0.45 -17.37 -9.74
C GLY A 290 -0.99 -16.98 -9.42
N THR A 291 -1.20 -16.41 -8.23
CA THR A 291 -2.52 -16.03 -7.71
C THR A 291 -2.55 -14.55 -7.35
N LEU A 292 -3.73 -13.94 -7.45
CA LEU A 292 -3.95 -12.57 -7.01
C LEU A 292 -3.79 -12.47 -5.49
N GLU A 293 -2.86 -11.65 -5.03
CA GLU A 293 -2.68 -11.31 -3.61
C GLU A 293 -3.44 -10.03 -3.27
N GLU A 294 -3.49 -9.06 -4.18
CA GLU A 294 -4.19 -7.81 -3.92
C GLU A 294 -4.62 -7.06 -5.19
N VAL A 295 -5.72 -6.32 -5.06
CA VAL A 295 -6.06 -5.19 -5.92
C VAL A 295 -5.88 -3.93 -5.08
N GLY A 296 -4.70 -3.34 -5.17
CA GLY A 296 -4.36 -2.13 -4.43
C GLY A 296 -4.90 -0.87 -5.08
N CYS A 297 -5.18 0.14 -4.25
CA CYS A 297 -5.61 1.46 -4.70
C CYS A 297 -4.95 2.55 -3.85
N GLY A 298 -4.33 3.53 -4.50
CA GLY A 298 -3.84 4.73 -3.84
C GLY A 298 -4.97 5.58 -3.27
N HIS A 299 -4.70 6.32 -2.20
CA HIS A 299 -5.69 7.18 -1.51
C HIS A 299 -5.11 8.54 -1.06
N ASN A 300 -3.80 8.77 -1.19
CA ASN A 300 -3.16 10.00 -0.69
C ASN A 300 -2.98 11.01 -1.83
N PRO A 301 -3.77 12.11 -1.90
CA PRO A 301 -3.70 13.09 -3.00
C PRO A 301 -2.34 13.75 -3.22
N LYS A 302 -1.46 13.68 -2.22
CA LYS A 302 -0.12 14.27 -2.26
C LYS A 302 0.99 13.26 -2.50
N ALA A 303 0.63 12.00 -2.72
CA ALA A 303 1.57 11.01 -3.22
C ALA A 303 1.81 11.20 -4.72
N PRO A 304 3.07 11.07 -5.19
CA PRO A 304 3.37 11.19 -6.60
C PRO A 304 2.60 10.16 -7.44
N ARG A 305 2.09 10.59 -8.60
CA ARG A 305 1.28 9.73 -9.46
C ARG A 305 2.07 8.55 -10.01
N PHE A 306 3.30 8.80 -10.46
CA PHE A 306 4.11 7.84 -11.20
C PHE A 306 5.27 7.23 -10.39
N ASP A 307 5.26 7.43 -9.07
CA ASP A 307 6.12 6.66 -8.16
C ASP A 307 5.36 5.39 -7.74
N ILE A 308 5.77 4.25 -8.33
CA ILE A 308 5.15 2.95 -8.08
C ILE A 308 6.00 2.05 -7.17
N TYR A 309 7.24 2.46 -6.89
CA TYR A 309 8.14 1.74 -6.02
C TYR A 309 7.88 2.14 -4.55
N PRO A 310 7.91 1.20 -3.59
CA PRO A 310 8.25 -0.22 -3.74
C PRO A 310 7.08 -1.18 -3.91
N ALA A 311 5.82 -0.73 -3.76
CA ALA A 311 4.65 -1.60 -3.63
C ALA A 311 3.38 -0.93 -4.23
N GLY A 312 3.47 -0.59 -5.52
CA GLY A 312 2.40 0.06 -6.28
C GLY A 312 2.25 1.58 -6.01
N PRO A 313 1.37 2.25 -6.78
CA PRO A 313 1.15 3.68 -6.67
C PRO A 313 0.28 4.06 -5.47
N ASN A 314 0.60 5.22 -4.90
CA ASN A 314 -0.10 5.78 -3.74
C ASN A 314 -1.15 6.84 -4.04
N SER A 315 -1.05 7.38 -5.25
CA SER A 315 -1.91 8.45 -5.73
C SER A 315 -3.35 7.96 -5.90
N PRO A 316 -4.37 8.75 -5.53
CA PRO A 316 -5.77 8.33 -5.53
C PRO A 316 -6.24 7.75 -6.85
N GLY A 317 -6.77 6.52 -6.84
CA GLY A 317 -7.37 5.89 -8.03
C GLY A 317 -6.36 5.30 -9.01
N ALA A 318 -5.05 5.44 -8.77
CA ALA A 318 -4.07 4.57 -9.39
C ALA A 318 -4.17 3.18 -8.75
N LEU A 319 -4.11 2.14 -9.57
CA LEU A 319 -4.29 0.76 -9.16
C LEU A 319 -3.00 -0.02 -9.32
N HIS A 320 -2.83 -1.02 -8.47
CA HIS A 320 -1.94 -2.13 -8.74
C HIS A 320 -2.63 -3.48 -8.51
N PHE A 321 -2.10 -4.49 -9.19
CA PHE A 321 -2.52 -5.87 -9.09
C PHE A 321 -1.33 -6.67 -8.60
N GLY A 322 -1.32 -6.95 -7.31
CA GLY A 322 -0.29 -7.74 -6.65
C GLY A 322 -0.53 -9.22 -6.95
N ILE A 323 0.45 -9.88 -7.57
CA ILE A 323 0.40 -11.29 -7.94
C ILE A 323 1.52 -12.01 -7.21
N ASN A 324 1.15 -13.05 -6.47
CA ASN A 324 2.12 -13.98 -5.89
C ASN A 324 2.36 -15.15 -6.84
N ALA A 325 3.57 -15.24 -7.36
CA ALA A 325 4.05 -16.31 -8.20
C ALA A 325 4.37 -17.58 -7.39
N LEU A 326 4.48 -18.71 -8.10
CA LEU A 326 4.81 -20.01 -7.50
C LEU A 326 6.27 -20.11 -7.00
N LYS A 327 7.16 -19.26 -7.52
CA LYS A 327 8.58 -19.24 -7.19
C LYS A 327 9.14 -17.82 -7.34
N PRO A 328 10.27 -17.50 -6.68
CA PRO A 328 10.91 -16.20 -6.83
C PRO A 328 11.33 -15.91 -8.27
N SER A 329 11.13 -14.67 -8.73
CA SER A 329 11.60 -14.18 -10.04
C SER A 329 13.13 -14.08 -10.08
N GLU A 330 13.76 -14.72 -11.07
CA GLU A 330 15.19 -14.52 -11.32
C GLU A 330 15.50 -13.10 -11.75
N TYR A 331 14.61 -12.47 -12.53
CA TYR A 331 14.77 -11.11 -12.98
C TYR A 331 14.81 -10.14 -11.79
N LEU A 332 13.79 -10.17 -10.92
CA LEU A 332 13.72 -9.25 -9.78
C LEU A 332 14.87 -9.46 -8.80
N ARG A 333 15.33 -10.70 -8.61
CA ARG A 333 16.53 -10.98 -7.80
C ARG A 333 17.79 -10.32 -8.34
N ARG A 334 17.87 -10.07 -9.65
CA ARG A 334 19.02 -9.38 -10.28
C ARG A 334 18.87 -7.87 -10.22
N VAL A 335 17.69 -7.33 -10.54
CA VAL A 335 17.48 -5.86 -10.62
C VAL A 335 17.17 -5.20 -9.28
N MET A 336 16.59 -5.95 -8.34
CA MET A 336 16.26 -5.47 -6.99
C MET A 336 16.63 -6.54 -5.94
N PRO A 337 17.91 -6.89 -5.77
CA PRO A 337 18.33 -7.98 -4.88
C PRO A 337 17.92 -7.78 -3.41
N ASN A 338 17.80 -6.52 -2.99
CA ASN A 338 17.41 -6.10 -1.65
C ASN A 338 16.02 -5.43 -1.65
N TRP A 339 15.12 -5.84 -2.55
CA TRP A 339 13.74 -5.34 -2.54
C TRP A 339 13.08 -5.61 -1.19
N GLU A 340 12.27 -4.66 -0.72
CA GLU A 340 11.55 -4.78 0.54
C GLU A 340 10.53 -5.93 0.47
N GLU A 341 9.82 -6.06 -0.65
CA GLU A 341 8.87 -7.14 -0.95
C GLU A 341 9.57 -8.47 -1.28
N PRO A 342 8.94 -9.62 -1.02
CA PRO A 342 9.49 -10.90 -1.41
C PRO A 342 9.49 -11.02 -2.94
N HIS A 343 10.54 -11.61 -3.52
CA HIS A 343 10.70 -11.78 -4.98
C HIS A 343 9.69 -12.71 -5.65
N ILE A 344 8.68 -13.19 -4.92
CA ILE A 344 7.51 -13.90 -5.45
C ILE A 344 6.37 -12.93 -5.81
N HIS A 345 6.44 -11.68 -5.36
CA HIS A 345 5.40 -10.68 -5.52
C HIS A 345 5.64 -9.83 -6.78
N MET A 346 4.57 -9.47 -7.49
CA MET A 346 4.61 -8.60 -8.66
C MET A 346 3.43 -7.64 -8.65
N ASP A 347 3.73 -6.35 -8.63
CA ASP A 347 2.72 -5.30 -8.77
C ASP A 347 2.66 -4.82 -10.21
N LEU A 348 1.59 -5.20 -10.91
CA LEU A 348 1.24 -4.64 -12.22
C LEU A 348 0.41 -3.38 -12.02
N VAL A 349 0.70 -2.29 -12.75
CA VAL A 349 0.15 -0.96 -12.45
C VAL A 349 -0.69 -0.40 -13.59
N SER A 350 -1.84 0.18 -13.24
CA SER A 350 -2.72 0.94 -14.15
C SER A 350 -3.13 2.28 -13.53
N PHE A 351 -2.99 3.38 -14.29
CA PHE A 351 -3.25 4.74 -13.80
C PHE A 351 -4.57 5.35 -14.29
N ASP A 352 -5.25 4.73 -15.24
CA ASP A 352 -6.44 5.27 -15.93
C ASP A 352 -7.60 4.27 -15.98
N ALA A 353 -7.59 3.27 -15.10
CA ALA A 353 -8.63 2.27 -15.03
C ALA A 353 -9.91 2.81 -14.36
N THR A 354 -11.05 2.27 -14.79
CA THR A 354 -12.34 2.42 -14.13
C THR A 354 -12.63 1.20 -13.27
N VAL A 355 -13.07 1.40 -12.03
CA VAL A 355 -13.44 0.34 -11.07
C VAL A 355 -14.90 0.47 -10.68
N MET A 356 -15.65 -0.62 -10.82
CA MET A 356 -17.04 -0.73 -10.38
C MET A 356 -17.19 -1.83 -9.31
N ALA A 357 -17.91 -1.53 -8.23
CA ALA A 357 -18.38 -2.52 -7.27
C ALA A 357 -19.88 -2.75 -7.49
N GLY A 358 -20.22 -3.80 -8.25
CA GLY A 358 -21.57 -3.98 -8.78
C GLY A 358 -21.93 -2.83 -9.72
N ASN A 359 -22.98 -2.07 -9.40
CA ASN A 359 -23.43 -0.94 -10.21
C ASN A 359 -22.88 0.42 -9.72
N ARG A 360 -21.98 0.44 -8.73
CA ARG A 360 -21.40 1.67 -8.17
C ARG A 360 -20.00 1.88 -8.71
N THR A 361 -19.77 3.02 -9.37
CA THR A 361 -18.43 3.43 -9.80
C THR A 361 -17.64 3.93 -8.59
N MET A 362 -16.41 3.43 -8.43
CA MET A 362 -15.48 3.81 -7.35
C MET A 362 -14.32 4.67 -7.88
N VAL A 363 -13.76 4.23 -9.01
CA VAL A 363 -12.73 4.93 -9.76
C VAL A 363 -13.25 5.12 -11.18
N GLU A 364 -13.13 6.32 -11.72
CA GLU A 364 -13.53 6.66 -13.09
C GLU A 364 -12.30 7.20 -13.83
N ASP A 365 -11.84 6.44 -14.83
CA ASP A 365 -10.68 6.77 -15.67
C ASP A 365 -9.44 7.19 -14.85
N GLY A 366 -9.16 6.45 -13.76
CA GLY A 366 -8.06 6.71 -12.83
C GLY A 366 -8.33 7.75 -11.75
N TYR A 367 -9.49 8.40 -11.74
CA TYR A 367 -9.90 9.36 -10.72
C TYR A 367 -10.69 8.67 -9.60
N LEU A 368 -10.23 8.79 -8.35
CA LEU A 368 -10.92 8.23 -7.19
C LEU A 368 -12.13 9.11 -6.79
N LEU A 369 -13.35 8.59 -6.98
CA LEU A 369 -14.57 9.39 -6.80
C LEU A 369 -14.82 9.80 -5.34
N SER A 370 -14.22 9.11 -4.37
CA SER A 370 -14.37 9.44 -2.95
C SER A 370 -13.79 10.80 -2.59
N LEU A 371 -12.88 11.35 -3.39
CA LEU A 371 -12.38 12.71 -3.23
C LEU A 371 -13.47 13.78 -3.42
N ARG A 372 -14.60 13.43 -4.05
CA ARG A 372 -15.76 14.32 -4.23
C ARG A 372 -16.86 14.12 -3.21
N ASP A 373 -16.70 13.15 -2.30
CA ASP A 373 -17.67 12.90 -1.25
C ASP A 373 -17.89 14.18 -0.42
N PRO A 374 -19.14 14.58 -0.16
CA PRO A 374 -19.42 15.82 0.58
C PRO A 374 -18.74 15.89 1.95
N ALA A 375 -18.60 14.76 2.67
CA ALA A 375 -17.95 14.73 3.96
C ALA A 375 -16.42 14.90 3.82
N VAL A 376 -15.82 14.33 2.77
CA VAL A 376 -14.40 14.53 2.46
C VAL A 376 -14.12 16.00 2.15
N ARG A 377 -14.95 16.62 1.30
CA ARG A 377 -14.79 18.04 0.95
C ARG A 377 -14.98 18.95 2.16
N ALA A 378 -16.01 18.72 2.96
CA ALA A 378 -16.25 19.49 4.19
C ALA A 378 -15.10 19.37 5.18
N LEU A 379 -14.48 18.19 5.32
CA LEU A 379 -13.29 18.04 6.16
C LEU A 379 -12.06 18.72 5.54
N ALA A 380 -11.89 18.67 4.21
CA ALA A 380 -10.78 19.35 3.55
C ALA A 380 -10.83 20.88 3.76
N GLU A 381 -12.01 21.49 3.79
CA GLU A 381 -12.21 22.92 4.07
C GLU A 381 -11.64 23.35 5.43
N THR A 382 -11.50 22.43 6.40
CA THR A 382 -10.89 22.76 7.71
C THR A 382 -9.36 22.86 7.65
N TYR A 383 -8.75 22.34 6.58
CA TYR A 383 -7.30 22.33 6.39
C TYR A 383 -6.81 23.29 5.30
N GLY A 384 -7.68 23.74 4.39
CA GLY A 384 -7.32 24.63 3.28
C GLY A 384 -8.34 24.58 2.15
N ASP A 385 -7.94 24.99 0.95
CA ASP A 385 -8.76 24.85 -0.26
C ASP A 385 -8.92 23.35 -0.63
N PRO A 386 -10.14 22.80 -0.66
CA PRO A 386 -10.37 21.41 -1.04
C PRO A 386 -9.87 21.05 -2.43
N VAL A 387 -9.93 21.97 -3.40
CA VAL A 387 -9.45 21.70 -4.77
C VAL A 387 -7.94 21.53 -4.77
N GLU A 388 -7.23 22.46 -4.11
CA GLU A 388 -5.79 22.37 -3.96
C GLU A 388 -5.39 21.10 -3.19
N LEU A 389 -6.09 20.74 -2.11
CA LEU A 389 -5.75 19.59 -1.28
C LEU A 389 -6.03 18.24 -1.96
N LEU A 390 -7.16 18.10 -2.66
CA LEU A 390 -7.67 16.81 -3.12
C LEU A 390 -7.41 16.53 -4.60
N GLU A 391 -7.34 17.57 -5.45
CA GLU A 391 -7.27 17.40 -6.90
C GLU A 391 -5.92 17.81 -7.51
N ALA A 392 -5.09 18.58 -6.81
CA ALA A 392 -3.75 18.92 -7.27
C ALA A 392 -2.75 17.77 -7.00
N TYR A 393 -2.76 16.77 -7.87
CA TYR A 393 -1.85 15.63 -7.84
C TYR A 393 -0.42 16.03 -8.26
N PRO A 394 0.62 15.53 -7.58
CA PRO A 394 1.99 15.61 -8.09
C PRO A 394 2.15 14.65 -9.26
N VAL A 395 2.23 15.17 -10.48
CA VAL A 395 2.54 14.44 -11.72
C VAL A 395 3.99 14.63 -12.12
#